data_AF-A0A9D5BN64-F1
#
_entry.id   AF-A0A9D5BN64-F1
#
_cell.length_a   1.000
_cell.length_b   1.000
_cell.length_c   1.000
_cell.angle_alpha   90.00
_cell.angle_beta   90.00
_cell.angle_gamma   90.00
#
_symmetry.space_group_name_H-M   'P 1'
#
loop_
_entity.id
_entity.type
_entity.pdbx_description
1 polymer ?
#
loop_
_entity_poly.entity_id
_entity_poly.type
_entity_poly.pdbx_seq_one_letter_code
_entity_poly.pdbx_strand_id
1 'polypeptide(L)'
;MEETFVPFRGIKNDLRKRLMCYKQDWIGGLTAGFRILAPTTYIFFASAIPVISFGEQLERDTDGILTSVQTLASTATCGVIHSIIGGQPLLILGVAEPTVIMYTFMFKFAKNRPDLGSKLFLAWTGWVCMWTALLLFLLAILGACSIINRFTRVAGELFGLLIAMLFMQEAIKGLIHEFRIPERANPASTEFQSSWRFGNGMFALILFFGFLLTALRSRKARSWRYGSGWFRGVVADYGVALMVLLWTAVSYIPAGNIPTGIPRRLLSPNPWSHGAYENWTIIREMLNVPILYIIGAFIPATMMAVLYYFDHSIASQLSQQKEFNLRKPPSFHYDLLLLGFMVILCGLIGIPPSNGVIPQSPMHTKSLATLKHQLLRSRLVATARSCMRKQENLGQVYGSMQSAYRQMQTPLPYQEPSLMGLKELKESTIQLASRSMRSINSAVDESIFDVEKEIDELLPIEVKEQRVSNLLQSLMVGGCVAAMPFLKMIPTSVLWGYFAFMAIENLPGNQFWERMLFIFTASSKRYKYWLSHHFLSPFFFNFRKSVVTR
;
A
#
# COMPACT_ATOMS: atom_id res chain seq x y z
N MET A 1 -12.63 -10.78 26.96
CA MET A 1 -13.54 -11.95 27.07
C MET A 1 -12.89 -13.07 26.31
N GLU A 2 -12.37 -14.06 27.03
CA GLU A 2 -11.86 -15.30 26.45
C GLU A 2 -13.06 -16.06 25.88
N GLU A 3 -13.28 -15.94 24.57
CA GLU A 3 -14.25 -16.78 23.89
C GLU A 3 -13.73 -18.22 23.91
N THR A 4 -14.56 -19.14 24.41
CA THR A 4 -14.32 -20.57 24.34
C THR A 4 -13.92 -20.98 22.93
N PHE A 5 -12.76 -21.63 22.82
CA PHE A 5 -12.13 -22.00 21.56
C PHE A 5 -12.95 -23.05 20.84
N VAL A 6 -13.82 -22.62 19.93
CA VAL A 6 -14.57 -23.52 19.04
C VAL A 6 -13.95 -23.41 17.65
N PRO A 7 -13.34 -24.47 17.11
CA PRO A 7 -12.78 -24.45 15.77
C PRO A 7 -13.86 -24.04 14.75
N PHE A 8 -13.47 -23.32 13.70
CA PHE A 8 -14.35 -22.77 12.64
C PHE A 8 -15.34 -21.67 13.04
N ARG A 9 -15.56 -21.39 14.33
CA ARG A 9 -16.52 -20.34 14.75
C ARG A 9 -16.12 -18.96 14.25
N GLY A 10 -14.83 -18.63 14.29
CA GLY A 10 -14.28 -17.35 13.80
C GLY A 10 -14.55 -17.15 12.30
N ILE A 11 -14.24 -18.15 11.48
CA ILE A 11 -14.44 -18.10 10.02
C ILE A 11 -15.93 -17.96 9.67
N LYS A 12 -16.80 -18.74 10.33
CA LYS A 12 -18.25 -18.70 10.09
C LYS A 12 -18.86 -17.34 10.46
N ASN A 13 -18.41 -16.75 11.57
CA ASN A 13 -18.86 -15.43 12.01
C ASN A 13 -18.41 -14.32 11.06
N ASP A 14 -17.15 -14.36 10.63
CA ASP A 14 -16.57 -13.39 9.69
C ASP A 14 -17.30 -13.44 8.34
N LEU A 15 -17.51 -14.65 7.80
CA LEU A 15 -18.23 -14.84 6.54
C LEU A 15 -19.68 -14.36 6.63
N ARG A 16 -20.41 -14.73 7.70
CA ARG A 16 -21.82 -14.33 7.88
C ARG A 16 -21.97 -12.81 7.95
N LYS A 17 -21.08 -12.13 8.67
CA LYS A 17 -21.07 -10.66 8.80
C LYS A 17 -20.78 -9.97 7.46
N ARG A 18 -19.80 -10.46 6.70
CA ARG A 18 -19.42 -9.85 5.41
C ARG A 18 -20.40 -10.14 4.28
N LEU A 19 -21.03 -11.32 4.25
CA LEU A 19 -22.02 -11.69 3.23
C LEU A 19 -23.22 -10.73 3.21
N MET A 20 -23.60 -10.18 4.37
CA MET A 20 -24.66 -9.17 4.49
C MET A 20 -24.30 -7.82 3.83
N CYS A 21 -23.03 -7.43 3.91
CA CYS A 21 -22.54 -6.16 3.35
C CYS A 21 -22.09 -6.28 1.88
N TYR A 22 -21.90 -7.50 1.37
CA TYR A 22 -21.28 -7.77 0.07
C TYR A 22 -21.97 -7.03 -1.09
N LYS A 23 -23.30 -7.09 -1.17
CA LYS A 23 -24.07 -6.40 -2.23
C LYS A 23 -23.89 -4.88 -2.19
N GLN A 24 -23.73 -4.31 -0.98
CA GLN A 24 -23.54 -2.87 -0.80
C GLN A 24 -22.14 -2.41 -1.22
N ASP A 25 -21.11 -3.26 -1.07
CA ASP A 25 -19.73 -2.95 -1.50
C ASP A 25 -19.65 -2.66 -3.01
N TRP A 26 -20.37 -3.45 -3.81
CA TRP A 26 -20.41 -3.32 -5.27
C TRP A 26 -21.24 -2.13 -5.73
N ILE A 27 -22.47 -1.98 -5.20
CA ILE A 27 -23.33 -0.84 -5.52
C ILE A 27 -22.66 0.48 -5.09
N GLY A 28 -22.07 0.51 -3.90
CA GLY A 28 -21.35 1.67 -3.39
C GLY A 28 -20.19 2.08 -4.30
N GLY A 29 -19.41 1.11 -4.79
CA GLY A 29 -18.34 1.35 -5.76
C GLY A 29 -18.86 1.94 -7.07
N LEU A 30 -19.84 1.30 -7.71
CA LEU A 30 -20.37 1.76 -9.00
C LEU A 30 -20.96 3.19 -8.93
N THR A 31 -21.65 3.54 -7.84
CA THR A 31 -22.25 4.87 -7.66
C THR A 31 -21.22 6.00 -7.53
N ALA A 32 -19.99 5.74 -7.09
CA ALA A 32 -18.97 6.81 -7.05
C ALA A 32 -18.31 7.09 -8.41
N GLY A 33 -18.55 6.24 -9.42
CA GLY A 33 -18.18 6.47 -10.82
C GLY A 33 -16.71 6.91 -11.01
N PHE A 34 -16.51 7.96 -11.80
CA PHE A 34 -15.20 8.45 -12.21
C PHE A 34 -14.29 8.93 -11.07
N ARG A 35 -14.83 9.28 -9.90
CA ARG A 35 -13.99 9.77 -8.79
C ARG A 35 -13.16 8.66 -8.12
N ILE A 36 -13.52 7.39 -8.33
CA ILE A 36 -12.72 6.24 -7.88
C ILE A 36 -11.47 6.06 -8.75
N LEU A 37 -11.51 6.52 -9.99
CA LEU A 37 -10.41 6.34 -10.94
C LEU A 37 -9.11 6.97 -10.41
N ALA A 38 -9.18 8.11 -9.71
CA ALA A 38 -8.03 8.77 -9.13
C ALA A 38 -7.33 7.92 -8.04
N PRO A 39 -8.01 7.50 -6.95
CA PRO A 39 -7.45 6.55 -5.99
C PRO A 39 -6.97 5.24 -6.63
N THR A 40 -7.74 4.68 -7.57
CA THR A 40 -7.35 3.42 -8.24
C THR A 40 -6.06 3.58 -9.04
N THR A 41 -5.94 4.66 -9.81
CA THR A 41 -4.73 4.89 -10.63
C THR A 41 -3.53 5.19 -9.74
N TYR A 42 -3.71 5.96 -8.67
CA TYR A 42 -2.66 6.21 -7.68
C TYR A 42 -2.15 4.89 -7.06
N ILE A 43 -3.05 4.05 -6.57
CA ILE A 43 -2.68 2.76 -5.95
C ILE A 43 -2.13 1.78 -6.98
N PHE A 44 -2.62 1.81 -8.22
CA PHE A 44 -2.04 1.03 -9.32
C PHE A 44 -0.54 1.33 -9.49
N PHE A 45 -0.15 2.60 -9.60
CA PHE A 45 1.26 2.97 -9.71
C PHE A 45 2.03 2.66 -8.42
N ALA A 46 1.42 2.91 -7.26
CA ALA A 46 2.03 2.60 -5.97
C ALA A 46 2.29 1.08 -5.78
N SER A 47 1.50 0.23 -6.41
CA SER A 47 1.62 -1.23 -6.37
C SER A 47 2.45 -1.83 -7.49
N ALA A 48 2.33 -1.34 -8.72
CA ALA A 48 3.02 -1.91 -9.88
C ALA A 48 4.54 -1.70 -9.80
N ILE A 49 4.99 -0.51 -9.41
CA ILE A 49 6.43 -0.17 -9.44
C ILE A 49 7.26 -1.02 -8.44
N PRO A 50 6.87 -1.18 -7.15
CA PRO A 50 7.59 -2.08 -6.25
C PRO A 50 7.60 -3.52 -6.76
N VAL A 51 6.47 -3.99 -7.30
CA VAL A 51 6.35 -5.37 -7.80
C VAL A 51 7.27 -5.62 -8.99
N ILE A 52 7.36 -4.66 -9.93
CA ILE A 52 8.32 -4.71 -11.04
C ILE A 52 9.74 -4.78 -10.51
N SER A 53 10.07 -3.95 -9.51
CA SER A 53 11.44 -3.89 -9.01
C SER A 53 11.84 -5.09 -8.15
N PHE A 54 10.90 -5.66 -7.38
CA PHE A 54 11.07 -6.95 -6.69
C PHE A 54 11.15 -8.11 -7.67
N GLY A 55 10.42 -8.01 -8.79
CA GLY A 55 10.53 -8.92 -9.91
C GLY A 55 11.91 -8.92 -10.53
N GLU A 56 12.49 -7.75 -10.77
CA GLU A 56 13.86 -7.58 -11.27
C GLU A 56 14.89 -8.10 -10.25
N GLN A 57 14.64 -7.88 -8.96
CA GLN A 57 15.49 -8.44 -7.90
C GLN A 57 15.46 -9.98 -7.90
N LEU A 58 14.28 -10.59 -7.96
CA LEU A 58 14.13 -12.04 -8.12
C LEU A 58 14.82 -12.53 -9.39
N GLU A 59 14.67 -11.81 -10.50
CA GLU A 59 15.28 -12.17 -11.76
C GLU A 59 16.80 -12.19 -11.68
N ARG A 60 17.42 -11.28 -10.93
CA ARG A 60 18.87 -11.26 -10.67
C ARG A 60 19.32 -12.33 -9.69
N ASP A 61 18.56 -12.56 -8.64
CA ASP A 61 18.95 -13.48 -7.56
C ASP A 61 18.68 -14.96 -7.89
N THR A 62 17.80 -15.26 -8.86
CA THR A 62 17.34 -16.63 -9.20
C THR A 62 17.84 -17.17 -10.53
N ASP A 63 18.96 -16.66 -11.03
CA ASP A 63 19.51 -17.05 -12.35
C ASP A 63 18.55 -16.90 -13.55
N GLY A 64 17.52 -16.04 -13.43
CA GLY A 64 16.56 -15.74 -14.49
C GLY A 64 15.37 -16.70 -14.53
N ILE A 65 15.28 -17.60 -13.55
CA ILE A 65 14.17 -18.56 -13.44
C ILE A 65 12.87 -17.85 -13.04
N LEU A 66 12.95 -16.95 -12.07
CA LEU A 66 11.82 -16.10 -11.66
C LEU A 66 11.97 -14.71 -12.27
N THR A 67 11.01 -14.30 -13.08
CA THR A 67 11.04 -13.03 -13.81
C THR A 67 10.04 -12.04 -13.26
N SER A 68 10.21 -10.77 -13.61
CA SER A 68 9.27 -9.70 -13.24
C SER A 68 7.81 -9.95 -13.68
N VAL A 69 7.64 -10.72 -14.76
CA VAL A 69 6.33 -11.08 -15.31
C VAL A 69 5.57 -12.02 -14.35
N GLN A 70 6.24 -12.99 -13.74
CA GLN A 70 5.62 -13.92 -12.79
C GLN A 70 5.20 -13.22 -11.50
N THR A 71 6.01 -12.27 -11.03
CA THR A 71 5.68 -11.44 -9.87
C THR A 71 4.45 -10.57 -10.14
N LEU A 72 4.38 -9.92 -11.30
CA LEU A 72 3.20 -9.15 -11.73
C LEU A 72 1.96 -10.04 -11.89
N ALA A 73 2.10 -11.20 -12.54
CA ALA A 73 1.03 -12.16 -12.72
C ALA A 73 0.47 -12.63 -11.37
N SER A 74 1.33 -12.93 -10.39
CA SER A 74 0.92 -13.27 -9.02
C SER A 74 0.11 -12.15 -8.37
N THR A 75 0.60 -10.92 -8.42
CA THR A 75 -0.13 -9.80 -7.81
C THR A 75 -1.47 -9.53 -8.49
N ALA A 76 -1.56 -9.68 -9.82
CA ALA A 76 -2.79 -9.52 -10.56
C ALA A 76 -3.81 -10.63 -10.25
N THR A 77 -3.41 -11.90 -10.33
CA THR A 77 -4.32 -13.03 -10.06
C THR A 77 -4.76 -13.05 -8.60
N CYS A 78 -3.83 -12.81 -7.67
CA CYS A 78 -4.16 -12.75 -6.26
C CYS A 78 -5.04 -11.55 -5.91
N GLY A 79 -4.75 -10.38 -6.48
CA GLY A 79 -5.57 -9.18 -6.29
C GLY A 79 -7.00 -9.36 -6.81
N VAL A 80 -7.18 -9.96 -8.00
CA VAL A 80 -8.50 -10.24 -8.58
C VAL A 80 -9.29 -11.20 -7.69
N ILE A 81 -8.72 -12.36 -7.34
CA ILE A 81 -9.41 -13.35 -6.51
C ILE A 81 -9.76 -12.76 -5.14
N HIS A 82 -8.85 -12.02 -4.51
CA HIS A 82 -9.12 -11.40 -3.21
C HIS A 82 -10.15 -10.26 -3.30
N SER A 83 -10.18 -9.49 -4.38
CA SER A 83 -11.20 -8.44 -4.56
C SER A 83 -12.63 -9.00 -4.66
N ILE A 84 -12.78 -10.18 -5.28
CA ILE A 84 -14.06 -10.87 -5.47
C ILE A 84 -14.44 -11.64 -4.20
N ILE A 85 -13.54 -12.48 -3.70
CA ILE A 85 -13.86 -13.46 -2.65
C ILE A 85 -13.51 -12.94 -1.25
N GLY A 86 -12.50 -12.08 -1.12
CA GLY A 86 -11.94 -11.64 0.17
C GLY A 86 -12.93 -10.97 1.11
N GLY A 87 -12.72 -11.13 2.40
CA GLY A 87 -13.46 -10.52 3.48
C GLY A 87 -13.18 -9.02 3.60
N GLN A 88 -11.91 -8.61 3.57
CA GLN A 88 -11.49 -7.20 3.66
C GLN A 88 -11.20 -6.57 2.29
N PRO A 89 -12.10 -5.75 1.72
CA PRO A 89 -11.94 -5.18 0.39
C PRO A 89 -10.96 -4.00 0.32
N LEU A 90 -10.39 -3.56 1.44
CA LEU A 90 -9.39 -2.48 1.48
C LEU A 90 -7.96 -3.01 1.37
N LEU A 91 -7.76 -4.30 1.59
CA LEU A 91 -6.44 -4.91 1.62
C LEU A 91 -5.87 -5.04 0.20
N ILE A 92 -4.66 -4.53 0.00
CA ILE A 92 -3.95 -4.67 -1.27
C ILE A 92 -3.01 -5.86 -1.16
N LEU A 93 -3.17 -6.82 -2.06
CA LEU A 93 -2.24 -7.94 -2.20
C LEU A 93 -1.13 -7.58 -3.17
N GLY A 94 0.09 -7.91 -2.80
CA GLY A 94 1.26 -7.76 -3.64
C GLY A 94 2.36 -8.72 -3.22
N VAL A 95 3.50 -8.70 -3.91
CA VAL A 95 4.70 -9.40 -3.46
C VAL A 95 5.49 -8.44 -2.59
N ALA A 96 5.72 -8.85 -1.34
CA ALA A 96 6.54 -8.10 -0.40
C ALA A 96 8.00 -8.55 -0.45
N GLU A 97 8.92 -7.66 -0.07
CA GLU A 97 10.36 -7.94 0.00
C GLU A 97 10.72 -9.18 0.83
N PRO A 98 10.08 -9.47 1.99
CA PRO A 98 10.38 -10.71 2.73
C PRO A 98 10.13 -11.98 1.90
N THR A 99 9.14 -11.97 1.00
CA THR A 99 8.91 -13.09 0.06
C THR A 99 10.08 -13.24 -0.90
N VAL A 100 10.61 -12.13 -1.42
CA VAL A 100 11.75 -12.12 -2.34
C VAL A 100 13.00 -12.69 -1.67
N ILE A 101 13.28 -12.27 -0.44
CA ILE A 101 14.42 -12.75 0.35
C ILE A 101 14.30 -14.25 0.60
N MET A 102 13.11 -14.72 0.96
CA MET A 102 12.82 -16.13 1.19
C MET A 102 13.04 -16.98 -0.06
N TYR A 103 12.52 -16.52 -1.20
CA TYR A 103 12.70 -17.19 -2.49
C TYR A 103 14.17 -17.22 -2.92
N THR A 104 14.92 -16.15 -2.67
CA THR A 104 16.36 -16.07 -2.92
C THR A 104 17.14 -17.07 -2.06
N PHE A 105 16.81 -17.18 -0.77
CA PHE A 105 17.41 -18.16 0.11
C PHE A 105 17.11 -19.59 -0.33
N MET A 106 15.85 -19.86 -0.67
CA MET A 106 15.41 -21.15 -1.20
C MET A 106 16.15 -21.50 -2.50
N PHE A 107 16.34 -20.54 -3.40
CA PHE A 107 17.07 -20.75 -4.64
C PHE A 107 18.54 -21.10 -4.39
N LYS A 108 19.23 -20.34 -3.52
CA LYS A 108 20.61 -20.63 -3.11
C LYS A 108 20.73 -22.00 -2.44
N PHE A 109 19.76 -22.37 -1.62
CA PHE A 109 19.71 -23.70 -1.00
C PHE A 109 19.55 -24.81 -2.05
N ALA A 110 18.65 -24.65 -3.02
CA ALA A 110 18.41 -25.61 -4.09
C ALA A 110 19.64 -25.76 -5.01
N LYS A 111 20.27 -24.65 -5.41
CA LYS A 111 21.44 -24.62 -6.29
C LYS A 111 22.66 -25.33 -5.69
N ASN A 112 22.83 -25.27 -4.37
CA ASN A 112 23.96 -25.89 -3.66
C ASN A 112 23.79 -27.41 -3.44
N ARG A 113 22.65 -28.00 -3.84
CA ARG A 113 22.36 -29.42 -3.65
C ARG A 113 22.38 -30.17 -4.98
N PRO A 114 23.12 -31.29 -5.10
CA PRO A 114 23.27 -32.01 -6.35
C PRO A 114 21.97 -32.68 -6.83
N ASP A 115 21.08 -33.06 -5.90
CA ASP A 115 19.86 -33.81 -6.20
C ASP A 115 18.69 -32.94 -6.69
N LEU A 116 18.70 -31.65 -6.39
CA LEU A 116 17.61 -30.71 -6.69
C LEU A 116 17.97 -29.84 -7.91
N GLY A 117 19.21 -29.34 -7.94
CA GLY A 117 19.69 -28.44 -8.99
C GLY A 117 18.85 -27.17 -9.14
N SER A 118 19.19 -26.35 -10.14
CA SER A 118 18.43 -25.13 -10.46
C SER A 118 17.11 -25.43 -11.17
N LYS A 119 17.01 -26.55 -11.89
CA LYS A 119 15.84 -26.91 -12.71
C LYS A 119 14.62 -27.32 -11.87
N LEU A 120 14.79 -28.11 -10.81
CA LEU A 120 13.68 -28.55 -9.95
C LEU A 120 13.33 -27.55 -8.83
N PHE A 121 13.96 -26.38 -8.81
CA PHE A 121 13.69 -25.34 -7.81
C PHE A 121 12.21 -24.95 -7.78
N LEU A 122 11.61 -24.70 -8.95
CA LEU A 122 10.20 -24.32 -9.06
C LEU A 122 9.26 -25.41 -8.52
N ALA A 123 9.52 -26.68 -8.87
CA ALA A 123 8.78 -27.82 -8.35
C ALA A 123 8.89 -27.97 -6.82
N TRP A 124 10.09 -27.76 -6.27
CA TRP A 124 10.28 -27.76 -4.82
C TRP A 124 9.55 -26.60 -4.13
N THR A 125 9.52 -25.41 -4.74
CA THR A 125 8.76 -24.27 -4.20
C THR A 125 7.25 -24.56 -4.13
N GLY A 126 6.72 -25.36 -5.07
CA GLY A 126 5.33 -25.84 -5.02
C GLY A 126 5.04 -26.65 -3.76
N TRP A 127 5.93 -27.57 -3.37
CA TRP A 127 5.78 -28.34 -2.11
C TRP A 127 5.90 -27.47 -0.86
N VAL A 128 6.81 -26.50 -0.86
CA VAL A 128 6.91 -25.51 0.22
C VAL A 128 5.59 -24.72 0.35
N CYS A 129 4.99 -24.33 -0.77
CA CYS A 129 3.69 -23.64 -0.78
C CYS A 129 2.55 -24.54 -0.26
N MET A 130 2.54 -25.84 -0.61
CA MET A 130 1.54 -26.79 -0.08
C MET A 130 1.61 -26.90 1.44
N TRP A 131 2.80 -27.07 2.01
CA TRP A 131 2.99 -27.09 3.47
C TRP A 131 2.64 -25.75 4.12
N THR A 132 3.02 -24.65 3.48
CA THR A 132 2.71 -23.29 3.97
C THR A 132 1.19 -23.10 4.05
N ALA A 133 0.46 -23.50 3.01
CA ALA A 133 -1.00 -23.41 2.98
C ALA A 133 -1.67 -24.29 4.04
N LEU A 134 -1.17 -25.51 4.26
CA LEU A 134 -1.66 -26.39 5.33
C LEU A 134 -1.50 -25.73 6.71
N LEU A 135 -0.33 -25.12 6.98
CA LEU A 135 -0.09 -24.38 8.21
C LEU A 135 -0.99 -23.14 8.33
N LEU A 136 -1.22 -22.40 7.25
CA LEU A 136 -2.13 -21.25 7.25
C LEU A 136 -3.59 -21.68 7.51
N PHE A 137 -4.05 -22.80 6.94
CA PHE A 137 -5.36 -23.36 7.25
C PHE A 137 -5.47 -23.75 8.73
N LEU A 138 -4.44 -24.39 9.26
CA LEU A 138 -4.39 -24.75 10.67
C LEU A 138 -4.48 -23.49 11.56
N LEU A 139 -3.69 -22.45 11.27
CA LEU A 139 -3.72 -21.17 12.00
C LEU A 139 -5.08 -20.46 11.89
N ALA A 140 -5.73 -20.52 10.73
CA ALA A 140 -7.05 -19.94 10.51
C ALA A 140 -8.15 -20.66 11.31
N ILE A 141 -8.12 -22.00 11.33
CA ILE A 141 -9.08 -22.84 12.08
C ILE A 141 -8.86 -22.69 13.58
N LEU A 142 -7.60 -22.64 14.01
CA LEU A 142 -7.19 -22.45 15.40
C LEU A 142 -7.35 -21.01 15.90
N GLY A 143 -7.99 -20.10 15.15
CA GLY A 143 -8.26 -18.75 15.68
C GLY A 143 -7.01 -17.95 16.07
N ALA A 144 -5.86 -18.22 15.45
CA ALA A 144 -4.60 -17.55 15.77
C ALA A 144 -4.72 -16.01 15.62
N CYS A 145 -5.63 -15.55 14.76
CA CYS A 145 -5.95 -14.14 14.57
C CYS A 145 -6.39 -13.42 15.86
N SER A 146 -6.80 -14.13 16.92
CA SER A 146 -7.03 -13.52 18.25
C SER A 146 -5.77 -12.86 18.83
N ILE A 147 -4.57 -13.37 18.48
CA ILE A 147 -3.26 -12.83 18.89
C ILE A 147 -3.03 -11.44 18.30
N ILE A 148 -3.64 -11.12 17.15
CA ILE A 148 -3.46 -9.83 16.48
C ILE A 148 -3.90 -8.65 17.35
N ASN A 149 -4.92 -8.84 18.19
CA ASN A 149 -5.43 -7.79 19.07
C ASN A 149 -4.42 -7.39 20.15
N ARG A 150 -3.38 -8.21 20.37
CA ARG A 150 -2.24 -7.90 21.27
C ARG A 150 -1.18 -7.06 20.57
N PHE A 151 -1.22 -6.92 19.24
CA PHE A 151 -0.31 -6.08 18.49
C PHE A 151 -0.60 -4.60 18.77
N THR A 152 0.32 -3.97 19.51
CA THR A 152 0.17 -2.58 19.95
C THR A 152 0.58 -1.59 18.85
N ARG A 153 0.15 -0.33 19.01
CA ARG A 153 0.57 0.78 18.13
C ARG A 153 2.10 0.88 18.02
N VAL A 154 2.81 0.64 19.12
CA VAL A 154 4.28 0.67 19.18
C VAL A 154 4.88 -0.36 18.22
N ALA A 155 4.38 -1.60 18.23
CA ALA A 155 4.87 -2.65 17.35
C ALA A 155 4.64 -2.30 15.86
N GLY A 156 3.49 -1.71 15.53
CA GLY A 156 3.18 -1.26 14.17
C GLY A 156 4.10 -0.13 13.68
N GLU A 157 4.40 0.83 14.56
CA GLU A 157 5.31 1.94 14.25
C GLU A 157 6.77 1.46 14.08
N LEU A 158 7.26 0.54 14.91
CA LEU A 158 8.59 -0.05 14.70
C LEU A 158 8.66 -0.84 13.40
N PHE A 159 7.61 -1.58 13.06
CA PHE A 159 7.58 -2.36 11.83
C PHE A 159 7.55 -1.47 10.58
N GLY A 160 6.77 -0.39 10.60
CA GLY A 160 6.78 0.61 9.53
C GLY A 160 8.16 1.26 9.34
N LEU A 161 8.89 1.52 10.43
CA LEU A 161 10.26 2.03 10.35
C LEU A 161 11.23 1.00 9.76
N LEU A 162 11.11 -0.28 10.16
CA LEU A 162 11.95 -1.36 9.63
C LEU A 162 11.79 -1.48 8.12
N ILE A 163 10.55 -1.48 7.61
CA ILE A 163 10.28 -1.53 6.16
C ILE A 163 10.86 -0.30 5.44
N ALA A 164 10.73 0.90 6.01
CA ALA A 164 11.33 2.10 5.42
C ALA A 164 12.87 1.99 5.35
N MET A 165 13.50 1.44 6.39
CA MET A 165 14.95 1.21 6.41
C MET A 165 15.40 0.17 5.37
N LEU A 166 14.66 -0.94 5.24
CA LEU A 166 14.93 -1.98 4.24
C LEU A 166 14.80 -1.44 2.81
N PHE A 167 13.71 -0.70 2.51
CA PHE A 167 13.54 -0.07 1.21
C PHE A 167 14.66 0.94 0.88
N MET A 168 15.13 1.69 1.88
CA MET A 168 16.26 2.59 1.70
C MET A 168 17.56 1.83 1.43
N GLN A 169 17.78 0.72 2.13
CA GLN A 169 18.94 -0.15 1.93
C GLN A 169 18.93 -0.77 0.54
N GLU A 170 17.81 -1.28 0.06
CA GLU A 170 17.68 -1.85 -1.29
C GLU A 170 17.84 -0.80 -2.38
N ALA A 171 17.33 0.41 -2.18
CA ALA A 171 17.59 1.53 -3.09
C ALA A 171 19.10 1.82 -3.23
N ILE A 172 19.85 1.79 -2.12
CA ILE A 172 21.30 2.02 -2.12
C ILE A 172 22.04 0.83 -2.76
N LYS A 173 21.67 -0.41 -2.44
CA LYS A 173 22.26 -1.62 -3.05
C LYS A 173 22.05 -1.64 -4.56
N GLY A 174 20.83 -1.35 -5.01
CA GLY A 174 20.48 -1.26 -6.42
C GLY A 174 21.31 -0.21 -7.15
N LEU A 175 21.47 0.98 -6.55
CA LEU A 175 22.32 2.04 -7.08
C LEU A 175 23.79 1.64 -7.17
N ILE A 176 24.35 0.97 -6.15
CA ILE A 176 25.73 0.45 -6.17
C ILE A 176 25.90 -0.60 -7.28
N HIS A 177 24.89 -1.43 -7.52
CA HIS A 177 24.94 -2.45 -8.55
C HIS A 177 25.01 -1.87 -9.97
N GLU A 178 24.48 -0.67 -10.20
CA GLU A 178 24.61 0.03 -11.49
C GLU A 178 26.07 0.36 -11.84
N PHE A 179 26.95 0.50 -10.84
CA PHE A 179 28.39 0.67 -11.03
C PHE A 179 29.16 -0.65 -11.24
N ARG A 180 28.55 -1.80 -10.91
CA ARG A 180 29.18 -3.13 -10.97
C ARG A 180 28.76 -3.89 -12.21
N ILE A 181 29.58 -4.84 -12.66
CA ILE A 181 29.24 -5.72 -13.79
C ILE A 181 28.21 -6.75 -13.30
N PRO A 182 27.11 -7.01 -14.04
CA PRO A 182 26.20 -8.09 -13.72
C PRO A 182 26.87 -9.45 -13.93
N GLU A 183 26.67 -10.40 -13.02
CA GLU A 183 27.32 -11.73 -13.06
C GLU A 183 26.95 -12.57 -14.31
N ARG A 184 25.83 -12.27 -14.97
CA ARG A 184 25.37 -12.95 -16.20
C ARG A 184 25.81 -12.30 -17.50
N ALA A 185 26.37 -11.09 -17.43
CA ALA A 185 26.64 -10.32 -18.63
C ALA A 185 28.06 -10.62 -19.13
N ASN A 186 28.20 -10.79 -20.44
CA ASN A 186 29.51 -11.04 -21.05
C ASN A 186 30.47 -9.89 -20.72
N PRO A 187 31.55 -10.12 -19.95
CA PRO A 187 32.43 -9.05 -19.48
C PRO A 187 33.18 -8.33 -20.63
N ALA A 188 33.12 -8.90 -21.83
CA ALA A 188 33.74 -8.38 -23.06
C ALA A 188 32.86 -7.40 -23.86
N SER A 189 31.60 -7.13 -23.47
CA SER A 189 30.78 -6.16 -24.21
C SER A 189 31.29 -4.72 -24.00
N THR A 190 31.08 -3.86 -25.01
CA THR A 190 31.55 -2.45 -25.02
C THR A 190 30.94 -1.62 -23.87
N GLU A 191 29.73 -1.98 -23.43
CA GLU A 191 29.03 -1.39 -22.29
C GLU A 191 29.77 -1.59 -20.96
N PHE A 192 30.55 -2.67 -20.85
CA PHE A 192 31.36 -2.96 -19.67
C PHE A 192 32.81 -2.52 -19.84
N GLN A 193 33.16 -1.57 -20.70
CA GLN A 193 34.47 -0.92 -20.58
C GLN A 193 34.49 0.05 -19.40
N SER A 194 35.66 0.28 -18.78
CA SER A 194 35.79 1.10 -17.56
C SER A 194 35.11 2.49 -17.69
N SER A 195 35.32 3.17 -18.81
CA SER A 195 34.74 4.49 -19.10
C SER A 195 33.21 4.46 -19.17
N TRP A 196 32.64 3.47 -19.84
CA TRP A 196 31.20 3.30 -20.02
C TRP A 196 30.50 2.81 -18.73
N ARG A 197 31.16 1.98 -17.92
CA ARG A 197 30.68 1.58 -16.58
C ARG A 197 30.55 2.79 -15.67
N PHE A 198 31.59 3.63 -15.62
CA PHE A 198 31.56 4.85 -14.82
C PHE A 198 30.49 5.82 -15.33
N GLY A 199 30.38 5.99 -16.65
CA GLY A 199 29.32 6.79 -17.29
C GLY A 199 27.91 6.29 -16.93
N ASN A 200 27.66 4.99 -16.99
CA ASN A 200 26.38 4.39 -16.59
C ASN A 200 26.05 4.69 -15.12
N GLY A 201 27.02 4.50 -14.21
CA GLY A 201 26.82 4.76 -12.80
C GLY A 201 26.54 6.24 -12.50
N MET A 202 27.27 7.16 -13.11
CA MET A 202 27.04 8.60 -12.97
C MET A 202 25.67 9.02 -13.54
N PHE A 203 25.28 8.47 -14.70
CA PHE A 203 23.96 8.72 -15.26
C PHE A 203 22.84 8.14 -14.39
N ALA A 204 23.05 6.96 -13.82
CA ALA A 204 22.14 6.35 -12.86
C ALA A 204 21.95 7.21 -11.60
N LEU A 205 23.01 7.84 -11.07
CA LEU A 205 22.91 8.79 -9.95
C LEU A 205 22.04 10.01 -10.30
N ILE A 206 22.22 10.58 -11.50
CA ILE A 206 21.42 11.73 -11.96
C ILE A 206 19.95 11.34 -12.05
N LEU A 207 19.64 10.19 -12.66
CA LEU A 207 18.26 9.69 -12.78
C LEU A 207 17.66 9.37 -11.40
N PHE A 208 18.43 8.76 -10.50
CA PHE A 208 18.01 8.41 -9.14
C PHE A 208 17.67 9.65 -8.30
N PHE A 209 18.60 10.60 -8.16
CA PHE A 209 18.38 11.80 -7.35
C PHE A 209 17.41 12.77 -8.02
N GLY A 210 17.44 12.85 -9.35
CA GLY A 210 16.50 13.63 -10.15
C GLY A 210 15.07 13.15 -9.92
N PHE A 211 14.82 11.85 -10.05
CA PHE A 211 13.52 11.25 -9.76
C PHE A 211 13.13 11.50 -8.30
N LEU A 212 14.01 11.21 -7.33
CA LEU A 212 13.71 11.35 -5.90
C LEU A 212 13.28 12.77 -5.53
N LEU A 213 14.05 13.77 -5.95
CA LEU A 213 13.77 15.17 -5.62
C LEU A 213 12.47 15.66 -6.27
N THR A 214 12.26 15.32 -7.54
CA THR A 214 11.06 15.75 -8.28
C THR A 214 9.80 15.04 -7.76
N ALA A 215 9.87 13.76 -7.40
CA ALA A 215 8.76 13.03 -6.78
C ALA A 215 8.39 13.62 -5.41
N LEU A 216 9.37 13.92 -4.55
CA LEU A 216 9.14 14.58 -3.26
C LEU A 216 8.54 15.99 -3.41
N ARG A 217 8.97 16.73 -4.44
CA ARG A 217 8.39 18.04 -4.79
C ARG A 217 6.95 17.90 -5.28
N SER A 218 6.65 16.89 -6.09
CA SER A 218 5.30 16.63 -6.60
C SER A 218 4.31 16.36 -5.47
N ARG A 219 4.72 15.60 -4.44
CA ARG A 219 3.88 15.38 -3.25
C ARG A 219 3.55 16.68 -2.50
N LYS A 220 4.50 17.62 -2.47
CA LYS A 220 4.31 18.96 -1.87
C LYS A 220 3.57 19.94 -2.81
N ALA A 221 3.14 19.52 -4.01
CA ALA A 221 2.45 20.39 -4.95
C ALA A 221 1.11 20.92 -4.39
N ARG A 222 0.44 20.16 -3.50
CA ARG A 222 -0.77 20.66 -2.82
C ARG A 222 -0.52 21.85 -1.91
N SER A 223 0.70 22.18 -1.53
CA SER A 223 1.02 23.37 -0.73
C SER A 223 1.82 24.43 -1.49
N TRP A 224 2.01 24.26 -2.80
CA TRP A 224 2.67 25.27 -3.62
C TRP A 224 1.85 26.56 -3.67
N ARG A 225 2.49 27.71 -3.46
CA ARG A 225 1.81 29.01 -3.56
C ARG A 225 1.45 29.36 -5.01
N TYR A 226 2.22 28.82 -5.96
CA TYR A 226 2.07 29.05 -7.39
C TYR A 226 1.31 27.89 -8.05
N GLY A 227 0.48 28.22 -9.03
CA GLY A 227 -0.30 27.25 -9.81
C GLY A 227 -1.78 27.21 -9.44
N SER A 228 -2.62 26.90 -10.43
CA SER A 228 -4.07 26.75 -10.22
C SER A 228 -4.37 25.56 -9.31
N GLY A 229 -5.46 25.64 -8.53
CA GLY A 229 -5.85 24.58 -7.59
C GLY A 229 -6.09 23.23 -8.28
N TRP A 230 -6.66 23.25 -9.48
CA TRP A 230 -6.89 22.05 -10.29
C TRP A 230 -5.56 21.38 -10.72
N PHE A 231 -4.62 22.15 -11.28
CA PHE A 231 -3.33 21.62 -11.72
C PHE A 231 -2.52 21.08 -10.54
N ARG A 232 -2.53 21.77 -9.39
CA ARG A 232 -1.88 21.30 -8.16
C ARG A 232 -2.45 20.00 -7.65
N GLY A 233 -3.76 19.80 -7.75
CA GLY A 233 -4.41 18.53 -7.41
C GLY A 233 -3.91 17.39 -8.29
N VAL A 234 -3.94 17.58 -9.62
CA VAL A 234 -3.48 16.56 -10.58
C VAL A 234 -2.00 16.21 -10.37
N VAL A 235 -1.12 17.21 -10.20
CA VAL A 235 0.32 16.98 -9.98
C VAL A 235 0.59 16.33 -8.62
N ALA A 236 -0.23 16.57 -7.61
CA ALA A 236 -0.08 15.90 -6.33
C ALA A 236 -0.50 14.43 -6.38
N ASP A 237 -1.59 14.14 -7.10
CA ASP A 237 -2.21 12.81 -7.13
C ASP A 237 -1.49 11.88 -8.11
N TYR A 238 -1.10 12.38 -9.28
CA TYR A 238 -0.43 11.60 -10.34
C TYR A 238 1.07 11.87 -10.42
N GLY A 239 1.59 12.67 -9.49
CA GLY A 239 2.96 13.18 -9.53
C GLY A 239 4.03 12.12 -9.68
N VAL A 240 3.95 11.06 -8.87
CA VAL A 240 4.96 9.99 -8.86
C VAL A 240 4.98 9.25 -10.19
N ALA A 241 3.81 8.90 -10.74
CA ALA A 241 3.68 8.25 -12.03
C ALA A 241 4.18 9.13 -13.19
N LEU A 242 3.82 10.42 -13.16
CA LEU A 242 4.29 11.40 -14.14
C LEU A 242 5.82 11.55 -14.09
N MET A 243 6.42 11.54 -12.90
CA MET A 243 7.89 11.58 -12.76
C MET A 243 8.56 10.32 -13.29
N VAL A 244 7.95 9.13 -13.17
CA VAL A 244 8.50 7.92 -13.79
C VAL A 244 8.55 8.09 -15.31
N LEU A 245 7.47 8.56 -15.93
CA LEU A 245 7.42 8.80 -17.37
C LEU A 245 8.42 9.88 -17.81
N LEU A 246 8.49 10.99 -17.08
CA LEU A 246 9.39 12.11 -17.38
C LEU A 246 10.85 11.69 -17.30
N TRP A 247 11.26 11.03 -16.22
CA TRP A 247 12.65 10.58 -16.06
C TRP A 247 13.01 9.41 -16.97
N THR A 248 12.02 8.59 -17.34
CA THR A 248 12.19 7.61 -18.42
C THR A 248 12.44 8.33 -19.74
N ALA A 249 11.68 9.37 -20.09
CA ALA A 249 11.90 10.15 -21.32
C ALA A 249 13.27 10.86 -21.31
N VAL A 250 13.67 11.46 -20.18
CA VAL A 250 15.00 12.08 -20.01
C VAL A 250 16.11 11.06 -20.24
N SER A 251 15.88 9.80 -19.88
CA SER A 251 16.85 8.73 -20.11
C SER A 251 17.15 8.44 -21.58
N TYR A 252 16.25 8.83 -22.51
CA TYR A 252 16.44 8.66 -23.96
C TYR A 252 17.10 9.87 -24.65
N ILE A 253 17.24 11.02 -23.97
CA ILE A 253 17.81 12.25 -24.58
C ILE A 253 19.25 12.04 -25.10
N PRO A 254 20.15 11.35 -24.39
CA PRO A 254 21.54 11.20 -24.86
C PRO A 254 21.77 9.96 -25.77
N ALA A 255 20.72 9.37 -26.34
CA ALA A 255 20.77 8.11 -27.10
C ALA A 255 21.64 8.12 -28.38
N GLY A 256 22.07 9.28 -28.88
CA GLY A 256 22.92 9.37 -30.08
C GLY A 256 24.40 9.07 -29.87
N ASN A 257 24.92 9.24 -28.64
CA ASN A 257 26.37 9.17 -28.35
C ASN A 257 26.76 8.01 -27.41
N ILE A 258 25.81 7.16 -27.03
CA ILE A 258 25.96 6.16 -25.97
C ILE A 258 25.71 4.76 -26.54
N PRO A 259 26.50 3.72 -26.16
CA PRO A 259 26.25 2.34 -26.58
C PRO A 259 24.89 1.81 -26.11
N THR A 260 24.35 0.87 -26.88
CA THR A 260 23.00 0.30 -26.75
C THR A 260 22.81 -0.55 -25.48
N GLY A 261 22.86 0.07 -24.30
CA GLY A 261 22.65 -0.61 -23.01
C GLY A 261 22.76 0.32 -21.79
N ILE A 262 23.06 1.60 -22.01
CA ILE A 262 23.15 2.63 -20.98
C ILE A 262 22.00 3.63 -21.17
N PRO A 263 21.18 3.92 -20.15
CA PRO A 263 21.18 3.32 -18.81
C PRO A 263 20.67 1.89 -18.84
N ARG A 264 21.03 1.09 -17.83
CA ARG A 264 20.48 -0.25 -17.68
C ARG A 264 18.96 -0.19 -17.57
N ARG A 265 18.32 -1.15 -18.23
CA ARG A 265 16.86 -1.27 -18.32
C ARG A 265 16.43 -2.61 -17.76
N LEU A 266 15.13 -2.72 -17.49
CA LEU A 266 14.51 -3.98 -17.10
C LEU A 266 14.77 -5.02 -18.19
N LEU A 267 15.52 -6.06 -17.82
CA LEU A 267 15.68 -7.24 -18.63
C LEU A 267 14.56 -8.17 -18.21
N SER A 268 13.56 -8.36 -19.07
CA SER A 268 12.62 -9.45 -18.88
C SER A 268 12.38 -10.13 -20.22
N PRO A 269 12.13 -11.44 -20.27
CA PRO A 269 11.67 -12.07 -21.50
C PRO A 269 10.28 -11.54 -21.87
N ASN A 270 9.96 -11.51 -23.17
CA ASN A 270 8.60 -11.18 -23.59
C ASN A 270 7.65 -12.26 -23.04
N PRO A 271 6.53 -11.89 -22.38
CA PRO A 271 5.55 -12.85 -21.87
C PRO A 271 5.02 -13.81 -22.96
N TRP A 272 5.05 -13.35 -24.21
CA TRP A 272 4.54 -14.03 -25.39
C TRP A 272 5.60 -14.87 -26.14
N SER A 273 6.82 -14.96 -25.61
CA SER A 273 7.87 -15.79 -26.23
C SER A 273 7.67 -17.27 -25.89
N HIS A 274 8.00 -18.17 -26.83
CA HIS A 274 7.73 -19.61 -26.71
C HIS A 274 8.34 -20.28 -25.46
N GLY A 275 9.41 -19.73 -24.87
CA GLY A 275 10.02 -20.23 -23.64
C GLY A 275 9.38 -19.74 -22.33
N ALA A 276 8.48 -18.75 -22.38
CA ALA A 276 7.82 -18.23 -21.17
C ALA A 276 6.77 -19.21 -20.58
N TYR A 277 6.28 -20.14 -21.39
CA TYR A 277 5.26 -21.13 -21.01
C TYR A 277 5.83 -22.36 -20.29
N GLU A 278 7.13 -22.66 -20.42
CA GLU A 278 7.75 -23.83 -19.77
C GLU A 278 7.64 -23.77 -18.24
N ASN A 279 7.70 -22.56 -17.67
CA ASN A 279 7.56 -22.33 -16.24
C ASN A 279 6.13 -22.53 -15.68
N TRP A 280 5.09 -22.66 -16.51
CA TRP A 280 3.70 -22.80 -16.02
C TRP A 280 3.26 -24.27 -15.86
N THR A 281 4.08 -25.22 -16.32
CA THR A 281 3.82 -26.67 -16.29
C THR A 281 4.42 -27.40 -15.08
N ILE A 282 4.65 -26.69 -13.97
CA ILE A 282 5.34 -27.21 -12.77
C ILE A 282 4.62 -28.39 -12.11
N ILE A 283 3.29 -28.45 -12.21
CA ILE A 283 2.48 -29.53 -11.61
C ILE A 283 2.98 -30.92 -12.03
N ARG A 284 3.51 -31.07 -13.26
CA ARG A 284 4.04 -32.35 -13.75
C ARG A 284 5.42 -32.67 -13.19
N GLU A 285 6.21 -31.65 -12.87
CA GLU A 285 7.58 -31.80 -12.34
C GLU A 285 7.61 -31.93 -10.81
N MET A 286 6.52 -31.57 -10.11
CA MET A 286 6.40 -31.73 -8.66
C MET A 286 6.63 -33.18 -8.18
N LEU A 287 6.21 -34.16 -8.98
CA LEU A 287 6.38 -35.57 -8.65
C LEU A 287 7.82 -36.07 -8.79
N ASN A 288 8.70 -35.32 -9.47
CA ASN A 288 10.09 -35.70 -9.69
C ASN A 288 11.01 -35.27 -8.53
N VAL A 289 10.49 -34.54 -7.54
CA VAL A 289 11.27 -34.07 -6.39
C VAL A 289 11.50 -35.23 -5.41
N PRO A 290 12.73 -35.46 -4.92
CA PRO A 290 12.98 -36.54 -3.98
C PRO A 290 12.22 -36.34 -2.67
N ILE A 291 11.66 -37.43 -2.13
CA ILE A 291 10.77 -37.42 -0.96
C ILE A 291 11.43 -36.74 0.26
N LEU A 292 12.75 -36.89 0.42
CA LEU A 292 13.50 -36.25 1.48
C LEU A 292 13.37 -34.71 1.46
N TYR A 293 13.41 -34.10 0.28
CA TYR A 293 13.26 -32.65 0.11
C TYR A 293 11.79 -32.20 0.24
N ILE A 294 10.83 -33.09 -0.04
CA ILE A 294 9.39 -32.84 0.21
C ILE A 294 9.12 -32.74 1.71
N ILE A 295 9.71 -33.62 2.53
CA ILE A 295 9.59 -33.54 3.99
C ILE A 295 10.42 -32.34 4.51
N GLY A 296 11.63 -32.15 4.00
CA GLY A 296 12.49 -31.02 4.34
C GLY A 296 11.90 -29.65 4.01
N ALA A 297 10.99 -29.57 3.03
CA ALA A 297 10.25 -28.36 2.68
C ALA A 297 9.38 -27.80 3.83
N PHE A 298 9.09 -28.61 4.86
CA PHE A 298 8.34 -28.18 6.03
C PHE A 298 9.03 -27.03 6.81
N ILE A 299 10.37 -27.00 6.84
CA ILE A 299 11.14 -25.97 7.55
C ILE A 299 10.95 -24.59 6.90
N PRO A 300 11.28 -24.38 5.61
CA PRO A 300 11.02 -23.10 4.96
C PRO A 300 9.53 -22.78 4.92
N ALA A 301 8.64 -23.77 4.81
CA ALA A 301 7.20 -23.57 4.84
C ALA A 301 6.70 -23.00 6.18
N THR A 302 7.28 -23.45 7.31
CA THR A 302 6.95 -22.91 8.63
C THR A 302 7.36 -21.45 8.74
N MET A 303 8.56 -21.10 8.25
CA MET A 303 9.03 -19.72 8.23
C MET A 303 8.14 -18.84 7.34
N MET A 304 7.78 -19.32 6.15
CA MET A 304 6.85 -18.64 5.24
C MET A 304 5.45 -18.46 5.84
N ALA A 305 4.92 -19.48 6.52
CA ALA A 305 3.60 -19.43 7.14
C ALA A 305 3.53 -18.36 8.25
N VAL A 306 4.56 -18.27 9.10
CA VAL A 306 4.65 -17.23 10.14
C VAL A 306 4.77 -15.84 9.52
N LEU A 307 5.61 -15.69 8.50
CA LEU A 307 5.78 -14.44 7.78
C LEU A 307 4.47 -13.96 7.12
N TYR A 308 3.78 -14.85 6.41
CA TYR A 308 2.51 -14.54 5.74
C TYR A 308 1.39 -14.26 6.72
N TYR A 309 1.31 -15.02 7.80
CA TYR A 309 0.40 -14.74 8.88
C TYR A 309 0.63 -13.33 9.45
N PHE A 310 1.88 -12.96 9.73
CA PHE A 310 2.24 -11.66 10.31
C PHE A 310 1.94 -10.51 9.34
N ASP A 311 2.48 -10.56 8.12
CA ASP A 311 2.33 -9.49 7.13
C ASP A 311 0.87 -9.26 6.76
N HIS A 312 0.12 -10.33 6.49
CA HIS A 312 -1.28 -10.22 6.05
C HIS A 312 -2.19 -9.73 7.19
N SER A 313 -1.95 -10.22 8.40
CA SER A 313 -2.66 -9.78 9.60
C SER A 313 -2.40 -8.29 9.86
N ILE A 314 -1.13 -7.87 9.90
CA ILE A 314 -0.76 -6.48 10.19
C ILE A 314 -1.24 -5.53 9.09
N ALA A 315 -1.12 -5.92 7.82
CA ALA A 315 -1.65 -5.13 6.72
C ALA A 315 -3.18 -4.92 6.88
N SER A 316 -3.91 -5.97 7.26
CA SER A 316 -5.35 -5.86 7.56
C SER A 316 -5.62 -4.93 8.74
N GLN A 317 -4.88 -5.05 9.85
CA GLN A 317 -5.02 -4.18 11.02
C GLN A 317 -4.66 -2.71 10.75
N LEU A 318 -3.62 -2.45 9.96
CA LEU A 318 -3.22 -1.10 9.55
C LEU A 318 -4.23 -0.46 8.59
N SER A 319 -4.91 -1.26 7.77
CA SER A 319 -6.03 -0.78 6.95
C SER A 319 -7.27 -0.44 7.78
N GLN A 320 -7.37 -0.98 9.00
CA GLN A 320 -8.53 -0.89 9.89
C GLN A 320 -8.25 -0.10 11.19
N GLN A 321 -7.31 0.85 11.15
CA GLN A 321 -7.05 1.71 12.31
C GLN A 321 -8.32 2.45 12.74
N LYS A 322 -8.47 2.65 14.05
CA LYS A 322 -9.60 3.41 14.63
C LYS A 322 -9.68 4.84 14.09
N GLU A 323 -8.56 5.39 13.63
CA GLU A 323 -8.44 6.71 12.98
C GLU A 323 -9.32 6.85 11.72
N PHE A 324 -9.66 5.73 11.06
CA PHE A 324 -10.43 5.73 9.81
C PHE A 324 -11.95 5.56 9.98
N ASN A 325 -12.43 5.39 11.21
CA ASN A 325 -13.86 5.23 11.55
C ASN A 325 -14.61 4.28 10.59
N LEU A 326 -14.06 3.07 10.38
CA LEU A 326 -14.69 2.06 9.53
C LEU A 326 -16.02 1.61 10.12
N ARG A 327 -17.02 1.42 9.25
CA ARG A 327 -18.37 1.02 9.66
C ARG A 327 -18.62 -0.48 9.50
N LYS A 328 -18.03 -1.13 8.49
CA LYS A 328 -18.27 -2.57 8.27
C LYS A 328 -17.41 -3.42 9.21
N PRO A 329 -17.91 -4.61 9.59
CA PRO A 329 -17.21 -5.49 10.53
C PRO A 329 -15.91 -6.03 9.91
N PRO A 330 -14.82 -6.11 10.68
CA PRO A 330 -13.57 -6.69 10.20
C PRO A 330 -13.71 -8.19 9.93
N SER A 331 -12.87 -8.70 9.04
CA SER A 331 -12.71 -10.12 8.75
C SER A 331 -11.23 -10.43 8.75
N PHE A 332 -10.77 -11.33 9.61
CA PHE A 332 -9.35 -11.69 9.71
C PHE A 332 -9.14 -13.17 9.44
N HIS A 333 -10.00 -14.01 10.03
CA HIS A 333 -9.87 -15.48 9.94
C HIS A 333 -10.13 -15.97 8.52
N TYR A 334 -11.15 -15.39 7.88
CA TYR A 334 -11.52 -15.77 6.52
C TYR A 334 -10.49 -15.30 5.48
N ASP A 335 -9.89 -14.11 5.68
CA ASP A 335 -8.84 -13.61 4.79
C ASP A 335 -7.55 -14.44 4.89
N LEU A 336 -7.19 -14.89 6.10
CA LEU A 336 -6.08 -15.82 6.30
C LEU A 336 -6.34 -17.18 5.64
N LEU A 337 -7.56 -17.69 5.75
CA LEU A 337 -7.98 -18.92 5.06
C LEU A 337 -7.88 -18.74 3.54
N LEU A 338 -8.39 -17.64 3.01
CA LEU A 338 -8.31 -17.33 1.59
C LEU A 338 -6.85 -17.27 1.13
N LEU A 339 -5.98 -16.61 1.88
CA LEU A 339 -4.53 -16.55 1.60
C LEU A 339 -3.93 -17.95 1.45
N GLY A 340 -4.29 -18.90 2.31
CA GLY A 340 -3.86 -20.31 2.18
C GLY A 340 -4.23 -20.93 0.83
N PHE A 341 -5.46 -20.72 0.35
CA PHE A 341 -5.88 -21.17 -0.97
C PHE A 341 -5.10 -20.48 -2.11
N MET A 342 -4.81 -19.18 -1.96
CA MET A 342 -4.03 -18.43 -2.95
C MET A 342 -2.59 -18.94 -3.04
N VAL A 343 -1.99 -19.29 -1.90
CA VAL A 343 -0.64 -19.84 -1.83
C VAL A 343 -0.55 -21.18 -2.55
N ILE A 344 -1.56 -22.04 -2.42
CA ILE A 344 -1.64 -23.29 -3.20
C ILE A 344 -1.68 -22.99 -4.69
N LEU A 345 -2.59 -22.09 -5.10
CA LEU A 345 -2.74 -21.73 -6.50
C LEU A 345 -1.44 -21.18 -7.09
N CYS A 346 -0.77 -20.28 -6.37
CA CYS A 346 0.51 -19.70 -6.80
C CYS A 346 1.61 -20.75 -6.88
N GLY A 347 1.70 -21.63 -5.88
CA GLY A 347 2.70 -22.70 -5.83
C GLY A 347 2.55 -23.73 -6.95
N LEU A 348 1.32 -24.07 -7.33
CA LEU A 348 1.04 -24.99 -8.44
C LEU A 348 1.39 -24.36 -9.80
N ILE A 349 1.17 -23.05 -9.95
CA ILE A 349 1.48 -22.30 -11.17
C ILE A 349 2.97 -21.98 -11.28
N GLY A 350 3.70 -21.90 -10.16
CA GLY A 350 5.11 -21.49 -10.11
C GLY A 350 5.37 -20.01 -9.95
N ILE A 351 4.35 -19.26 -9.57
CA ILE A 351 4.46 -17.82 -9.32
C ILE A 351 4.67 -17.60 -7.82
N PRO A 352 5.44 -16.57 -7.42
CA PRO A 352 5.67 -16.29 -6.01
C PRO A 352 4.34 -15.90 -5.34
N PRO A 353 3.96 -16.43 -4.18
CA PRO A 353 2.71 -16.09 -3.54
C PRO A 353 2.66 -14.62 -3.16
N SER A 354 1.46 -14.06 -3.23
CA SER A 354 1.19 -12.68 -2.86
C SER A 354 0.59 -12.60 -1.47
N ASN A 355 1.06 -11.67 -0.65
CA ASN A 355 0.57 -11.41 0.70
C ASN A 355 0.06 -9.94 0.83
N GLY A 356 -0.47 -9.60 2.00
CA GLY A 356 -0.98 -8.25 2.26
C GLY A 356 0.16 -7.24 2.35
N VAL A 357 0.17 -6.22 1.49
CA VAL A 357 1.26 -5.24 1.45
C VAL A 357 0.99 -4.09 2.41
N ILE A 358 1.96 -3.88 3.29
CA ILE A 358 1.87 -3.01 4.46
C ILE A 358 1.81 -1.53 4.14
N PRO A 359 2.65 -0.94 3.27
CA PRO A 359 2.52 0.48 2.95
C PRO A 359 1.31 0.77 2.05
N GLN A 360 0.97 -0.15 1.14
CA GLN A 360 -0.05 0.07 0.12
C GLN A 360 -1.47 0.01 0.69
N SER A 361 -1.75 -0.92 1.61
CA SER A 361 -3.07 -1.08 2.21
C SER A 361 -3.56 0.18 2.98
N PRO A 362 -2.81 0.81 3.90
CA PRO A 362 -3.21 2.05 4.55
C PRO A 362 -3.18 3.24 3.59
N MET A 363 -2.32 3.26 2.55
CA MET A 363 -2.38 4.28 1.50
C MET A 363 -3.69 4.22 0.73
N HIS A 364 -4.15 3.02 0.40
CA HIS A 364 -5.45 2.82 -0.24
C HIS A 364 -6.59 3.30 0.68
N THR A 365 -6.58 2.92 1.96
CA THR A 365 -7.57 3.41 2.94
C THR A 365 -7.56 4.94 3.04
N LYS A 366 -6.38 5.58 3.12
CA LYS A 366 -6.25 7.06 3.16
C LYS A 366 -6.75 7.73 1.88
N SER A 367 -6.46 7.16 0.71
CA SER A 367 -6.94 7.69 -0.57
C SER A 367 -8.47 7.63 -0.69
N LEU A 368 -9.08 6.56 -0.16
CA LEU A 368 -10.54 6.43 -0.11
C LEU A 368 -11.17 7.33 0.96
N ALA A 369 -10.47 7.59 2.07
CA ALA A 369 -10.90 8.53 3.09
C ALA A 369 -10.92 9.97 2.56
N THR A 370 -9.84 10.37 1.89
CA THR A 370 -9.75 11.71 1.26
C THR A 370 -10.79 11.88 0.16
N LEU A 371 -11.04 10.84 -0.66
CA LEU A 371 -12.13 10.85 -1.64
C LEU A 371 -13.50 11.07 -0.98
N LYS A 372 -13.80 10.33 0.10
CA LYS A 372 -15.08 10.46 0.82
C LYS A 372 -15.23 11.83 1.46
N HIS A 373 -14.16 12.33 2.09
CA HIS A 373 -14.11 13.66 2.67
C HIS A 373 -14.39 14.74 1.60
N GLN A 374 -13.72 14.67 0.44
CA GLN A 374 -13.97 15.60 -0.69
C GLN A 374 -15.42 15.51 -1.22
N LEU A 375 -15.97 14.30 -1.33
CA LEU A 375 -17.36 14.10 -1.74
C LEU A 375 -18.34 14.75 -0.77
N LEU A 376 -18.18 14.48 0.53
CA LEU A 376 -19.00 15.04 1.59
C LEU A 376 -18.87 16.57 1.61
N ARG A 377 -17.65 17.10 1.62
CA ARG A 377 -17.35 18.54 1.55
C ARG A 377 -18.06 19.20 0.37
N SER A 378 -17.87 18.68 -0.85
CA SER A 378 -18.44 19.27 -2.06
C SER A 378 -19.97 19.38 -2.01
N ARG A 379 -20.62 18.40 -1.42
CA ARG A 379 -22.07 18.34 -1.29
C ARG A 379 -22.58 19.19 -0.13
N LEU A 380 -21.92 19.17 1.02
CA LEU A 380 -22.29 20.01 2.16
C LEU A 380 -22.12 21.48 1.82
N VAL A 381 -21.03 21.88 1.15
CA VAL A 381 -20.82 23.24 0.66
C VAL A 381 -21.89 23.63 -0.36
N ALA A 382 -22.27 22.73 -1.28
CA ALA A 382 -23.34 23.00 -2.24
C ALA A 382 -24.71 23.19 -1.55
N THR A 383 -25.03 22.36 -0.57
CA THR A 383 -26.25 22.49 0.24
C THR A 383 -26.24 23.79 1.05
N ALA A 384 -25.12 24.10 1.71
CA ALA A 384 -24.91 25.33 2.47
C ALA A 384 -25.15 26.57 1.61
N ARG A 385 -24.48 26.65 0.45
CA ARG A 385 -24.63 27.76 -0.50
C ARG A 385 -26.05 27.86 -1.04
N SER A 386 -26.74 26.73 -1.24
CA SER A 386 -28.16 26.72 -1.65
C SER A 386 -29.07 27.30 -0.57
N CYS A 387 -28.85 26.93 0.71
CA CYS A 387 -29.61 27.46 1.84
C CYS A 387 -29.33 28.95 2.09
N MET A 388 -28.06 29.39 1.96
CA MET A 388 -27.70 30.81 2.08
C MET A 388 -28.33 31.66 0.97
N ARG A 389 -28.38 31.15 -0.28
CA ARG A 389 -29.10 31.83 -1.39
C ARG A 389 -30.59 32.00 -1.14
N LYS A 390 -31.18 31.12 -0.33
CA LYS A 390 -32.60 31.19 0.07
C LYS A 390 -32.84 32.04 1.33
N GLN A 391 -31.80 32.66 1.89
CA GLN A 391 -31.85 33.41 3.15
C GLN A 391 -32.41 32.59 4.33
N GLU A 392 -32.08 31.30 4.40
CA GLU A 392 -32.53 30.41 5.49
C GLU A 392 -31.79 30.71 6.82
N ASN A 393 -32.45 30.48 7.95
CA ASN A 393 -31.86 30.67 9.29
C ASN A 393 -30.73 29.66 9.54
N LEU A 394 -29.75 30.02 10.39
CA LEU A 394 -28.59 29.16 10.72
C LEU A 394 -29.02 27.75 11.18
N GLY A 395 -30.06 27.64 12.00
CA GLY A 395 -30.59 26.35 12.45
C GLY A 395 -31.19 25.49 11.32
N GLN A 396 -31.76 26.12 10.29
CA GLN A 396 -32.26 25.44 9.09
C GLN A 396 -31.11 25.01 8.17
N VAL A 397 -30.08 25.85 8.02
CA VAL A 397 -28.85 25.50 7.28
C VAL A 397 -28.22 24.24 7.88
N TYR A 398 -28.03 24.19 9.20
CA TYR A 398 -27.50 22.99 9.87
C TYR A 398 -28.44 21.78 9.73
N GLY A 399 -29.76 21.97 9.79
CA GLY A 399 -30.75 20.90 9.57
C GLY A 399 -30.68 20.31 8.16
N SER A 400 -30.57 21.16 7.14
CA SER A 400 -30.41 20.79 5.73
C SER A 400 -29.05 20.16 5.44
N MET A 401 -27.97 20.64 6.07
CA MET A 401 -26.66 19.98 6.02
C MET A 401 -26.71 18.60 6.68
N GLN A 402 -27.37 18.46 7.83
CA GLN A 402 -27.51 17.19 8.54
C GLN A 402 -28.34 16.18 7.73
N SER A 403 -29.40 16.63 7.04
CA SER A 403 -30.19 15.76 6.16
C SER A 403 -29.39 15.36 4.92
N ALA A 404 -28.64 16.28 4.31
CA ALA A 404 -27.73 15.97 3.20
C ALA A 404 -26.61 14.99 3.61
N TYR A 405 -26.08 15.15 4.82
CA TYR A 405 -25.11 14.22 5.42
C TYR A 405 -25.74 12.83 5.59
N ARG A 406 -26.96 12.74 6.16
CA ARG A 406 -27.69 11.47 6.32
C ARG A 406 -28.00 10.79 4.99
N GLN A 407 -28.37 11.54 3.96
CA GLN A 407 -28.65 10.99 2.63
C GLN A 407 -27.42 10.40 1.95
N MET A 408 -26.23 10.98 2.20
CA MET A 408 -24.97 10.45 1.67
C MET A 408 -24.42 9.27 2.46
N GLN A 409 -24.88 9.05 3.68
CA GLN A 409 -24.54 7.85 4.41
C GLN A 409 -25.30 6.66 3.83
N THR A 410 -24.57 5.57 3.55
CA THR A 410 -25.19 4.31 3.19
C THR A 410 -26.10 3.87 4.34
N PRO A 411 -27.38 3.52 4.09
CA PRO A 411 -28.27 3.02 5.13
C PRO A 411 -27.74 1.67 5.60
N LEU A 412 -27.01 1.69 6.71
CA LEU A 412 -26.65 0.47 7.43
C LEU A 412 -27.74 0.27 8.49
N PRO A 413 -28.48 -0.85 8.47
CA PRO A 413 -29.59 -1.09 9.39
C PRO A 413 -29.19 -1.25 10.87
N TYR A 414 -27.89 -1.20 11.22
CA TYR A 414 -27.40 -1.64 12.53
C TYR A 414 -26.31 -0.79 13.20
N GLN A 415 -26.12 0.48 12.81
CA GLN A 415 -25.12 1.30 13.49
C GLN A 415 -25.54 2.76 13.60
N GLU A 416 -25.47 3.29 14.82
CA GLU A 416 -25.67 4.71 15.05
C GLU A 416 -24.59 5.49 14.29
N PRO A 417 -24.97 6.43 13.41
CA PRO A 417 -24.00 7.31 12.80
C PRO A 417 -23.31 8.13 13.89
N SER A 418 -22.01 8.38 13.74
CA SER A 418 -21.24 9.29 14.57
C SER A 418 -21.77 10.72 14.40
N LEU A 419 -22.91 10.99 15.04
CA LEU A 419 -23.62 12.27 15.11
C LEU A 419 -23.03 13.19 16.17
N MET A 420 -22.01 12.72 16.92
CA MET A 420 -21.45 13.41 18.08
C MET A 420 -20.87 14.78 17.68
N GLY A 421 -20.02 14.84 16.65
CA GLY A 421 -19.38 16.10 16.23
C GLY A 421 -20.33 17.16 15.67
N LEU A 422 -21.35 16.76 14.89
CA LEU A 422 -22.31 17.72 14.32
C LEU A 422 -23.33 18.22 15.36
N LYS A 423 -23.65 17.40 16.38
CA LYS A 423 -24.54 17.80 17.50
C LYS A 423 -23.82 18.73 18.48
N GLU A 424 -22.60 18.40 18.89
CA GLU A 424 -21.80 19.22 19.81
C GLU A 424 -21.54 20.61 19.24
N LEU A 425 -21.33 20.73 17.92
CA LEU A 425 -21.07 22.02 17.29
C LEU A 425 -22.34 22.83 16.98
N LYS A 426 -23.48 22.16 16.69
CA LYS A 426 -24.79 22.84 16.71
C LYS A 426 -24.97 23.52 18.07
N GLU A 427 -24.64 22.84 19.16
CA GLU A 427 -24.77 23.39 20.51
C GLU A 427 -23.73 24.49 20.78
N SER A 428 -22.46 24.34 20.36
CA SER A 428 -21.42 25.33 20.60
C SER A 428 -21.55 26.60 19.73
N THR A 429 -21.94 26.47 18.45
CA THR A 429 -22.18 27.61 17.56
C THR A 429 -23.48 28.34 17.90
N ILE A 430 -24.54 27.61 18.32
CA ILE A 430 -25.75 28.25 18.88
C ILE A 430 -25.40 29.00 20.18
N GLN A 431 -24.55 28.43 21.04
CA GLN A 431 -24.08 29.11 22.24
C GLN A 431 -23.25 30.37 21.92
N LEU A 432 -22.35 30.32 20.94
CA LEU A 432 -21.56 31.48 20.50
C LEU A 432 -22.45 32.57 19.89
N ALA A 433 -23.39 32.21 19.03
CA ALA A 433 -24.35 33.14 18.43
C ALA A 433 -25.28 33.78 19.48
N SER A 434 -25.65 33.03 20.52
CA SER A 434 -26.45 33.56 21.64
C SER A 434 -25.69 34.55 22.53
N ARG A 435 -24.36 34.41 22.65
CA ARG A 435 -23.50 35.34 23.40
C ARG A 435 -23.24 36.64 22.64
N SER A 436 -23.27 36.62 21.31
CA SER A 436 -23.01 37.78 20.46
C SER A 436 -24.28 38.57 20.11
N MET A 437 -25.23 38.76 21.04
CA MET A 437 -26.38 39.70 20.95
C MET A 437 -27.02 39.88 19.55
N ARG A 438 -27.10 38.82 18.74
CA ARG A 438 -27.70 38.80 17.40
C ARG A 438 -28.60 37.57 17.32
N SER A 439 -29.85 37.81 16.94
CA SER A 439 -30.88 36.78 16.88
C SER A 439 -30.49 35.66 15.92
N ILE A 440 -30.73 34.41 16.36
CA ILE A 440 -30.64 33.15 15.58
C ILE A 440 -31.45 33.23 14.27
N ASN A 441 -32.34 34.23 14.15
CA ASN A 441 -33.23 34.49 13.02
C ASN A 441 -32.68 35.48 11.98
N SER A 442 -31.41 35.88 12.06
CA SER A 442 -30.78 36.72 11.02
C SER A 442 -30.23 35.87 9.87
N ALA A 443 -30.32 36.40 8.64
CA ALA A 443 -29.80 35.75 7.45
C ALA A 443 -28.29 35.49 7.60
N VAL A 444 -27.86 34.27 7.29
CA VAL A 444 -26.45 33.87 7.39
C VAL A 444 -25.64 34.52 6.28
N ASP A 445 -24.62 35.29 6.65
CA ASP A 445 -23.72 35.99 5.73
C ASP A 445 -22.31 35.36 5.77
N GLU A 446 -21.53 35.47 4.69
CA GLU A 446 -20.18 34.84 4.58
C GLU A 446 -19.19 35.34 5.66
N SER A 447 -19.46 36.49 6.27
CA SER A 447 -18.67 37.05 7.38
C SER A 447 -18.91 36.37 8.74
N ILE A 448 -20.01 35.62 8.88
CA ILE A 448 -20.44 34.98 10.14
C ILE A 448 -20.17 33.47 10.12
N PHE A 449 -20.20 32.84 8.94
CA PHE A 449 -20.02 31.41 8.76
C PHE A 449 -19.16 31.16 7.51
N ASP A 450 -17.87 30.88 7.73
CA ASP A 450 -16.97 30.47 6.65
C ASP A 450 -17.24 28.99 6.32
N VAL A 451 -18.15 28.80 5.36
CA VAL A 451 -18.70 27.50 4.94
C VAL A 451 -17.59 26.48 4.70
N GLU A 452 -16.47 26.88 4.10
CA GLU A 452 -15.42 25.94 3.72
C GLU A 452 -14.58 25.50 4.91
N LYS A 453 -14.26 26.43 5.83
CA LYS A 453 -13.39 26.17 6.97
C LYS A 453 -14.09 25.36 8.07
N GLU A 454 -15.34 25.70 8.38
CA GLU A 454 -16.11 24.98 9.40
C GLU A 454 -16.45 23.55 8.96
N ILE A 455 -16.83 23.35 7.68
CA ILE A 455 -17.12 22.01 7.16
C ILE A 455 -15.87 21.11 7.21
N ASP A 456 -14.67 21.66 6.96
CA ASP A 456 -13.42 20.89 6.99
C ASP A 456 -13.02 20.45 8.40
N GLU A 457 -13.26 21.27 9.44
CA GLU A 457 -13.02 20.89 10.84
C GLU A 457 -14.03 19.86 11.37
N LEU A 458 -15.23 19.83 10.79
CA LEU A 458 -16.37 19.00 11.22
C LEU A 458 -16.40 17.59 10.62
N LEU A 459 -15.82 17.39 9.44
CA LEU A 459 -15.98 16.15 8.69
C LEU A 459 -15.12 15.03 9.30
N PRO A 460 -15.73 13.99 9.90
CA PRO A 460 -14.96 12.85 10.37
C PRO A 460 -14.25 12.20 9.18
N ILE A 461 -13.01 11.77 9.40
CA ILE A 461 -12.29 10.94 8.45
C ILE A 461 -13.01 9.59 8.43
N GLU A 462 -13.82 9.39 7.40
CA GLU A 462 -14.50 8.13 7.14
C GLU A 462 -14.04 7.59 5.79
N VAL A 463 -13.97 6.27 5.69
CA VAL A 463 -13.60 5.59 4.44
C VAL A 463 -14.86 5.13 3.70
N LYS A 464 -14.79 5.16 2.37
CA LYS A 464 -15.76 4.46 1.54
C LYS A 464 -15.27 3.04 1.26
N GLU A 465 -15.77 2.07 2.01
CA GLU A 465 -15.41 0.66 1.81
C GLU A 465 -16.06 0.11 0.53
N GLN A 466 -15.24 -0.22 -0.47
CA GLN A 466 -15.66 -0.67 -1.81
C GLN A 466 -14.68 -1.70 -2.37
N ARG A 467 -15.17 -2.59 -3.25
CA ARG A 467 -14.37 -3.64 -3.92
C ARG A 467 -13.83 -3.25 -5.29
N VAL A 468 -14.50 -2.30 -5.95
CA VAL A 468 -14.23 -1.91 -7.33
C VAL A 468 -12.82 -1.33 -7.50
N SER A 469 -12.31 -0.58 -6.52
CA SER A 469 -10.95 -0.01 -6.63
C SER A 469 -9.86 -1.08 -6.66
N ASN A 470 -9.96 -2.09 -5.79
CA ASN A 470 -9.01 -3.21 -5.76
C ASN A 470 -9.10 -4.07 -7.03
N LEU A 471 -10.32 -4.37 -7.49
CA LEU A 471 -10.50 -5.12 -8.73
C LEU A 471 -9.88 -4.36 -9.91
N LEU A 472 -10.21 -3.08 -10.06
CA LEU A 472 -9.73 -2.27 -11.18
C LEU A 472 -8.20 -2.11 -11.13
N GLN A 473 -7.62 -1.89 -9.95
CA GLN A 473 -6.17 -1.85 -9.76
C GLN A 473 -5.52 -3.20 -10.15
N SER A 474 -6.07 -4.33 -9.69
CA SER A 474 -5.53 -5.67 -10.01
C SER A 474 -5.64 -6.00 -11.50
N LEU A 475 -6.72 -5.59 -12.16
CA LEU A 475 -6.88 -5.70 -13.61
C LEU A 475 -5.89 -4.81 -14.36
N MET A 476 -5.62 -3.59 -13.88
CA MET A 476 -4.59 -2.71 -14.45
C MET A 476 -3.18 -3.30 -14.28
N VAL A 477 -2.89 -3.94 -13.14
CA VAL A 477 -1.63 -4.70 -12.94
C VAL A 477 -1.55 -5.89 -13.89
N GLY A 478 -2.65 -6.59 -14.16
CA GLY A 478 -2.72 -7.59 -15.22
C GLY A 478 -2.45 -6.99 -16.60
N GLY A 479 -2.97 -5.79 -16.87
CA GLY A 479 -2.66 -5.02 -18.09
C GLY A 479 -1.17 -4.66 -18.20
N CYS A 480 -0.46 -4.43 -17.09
CA CYS A 480 0.99 -4.22 -17.10
C CYS A 480 1.76 -5.42 -17.65
N VAL A 481 1.27 -6.65 -17.43
CA VAL A 481 1.88 -7.85 -18.03
C VAL A 481 1.82 -7.77 -19.56
N ALA A 482 0.70 -7.34 -20.13
CA ALA A 482 0.59 -7.12 -21.57
C ALA A 482 1.45 -5.93 -22.04
N ALA A 483 1.58 -4.88 -21.21
CA ALA A 483 2.39 -3.70 -21.47
C ALA A 483 3.89 -3.88 -21.17
N MET A 484 4.37 -5.12 -20.94
CA MET A 484 5.78 -5.39 -20.63
C MET A 484 6.77 -4.80 -21.66
N PRO A 485 6.50 -4.78 -22.97
CA PRO A 485 7.39 -4.14 -23.94
C PRO A 485 7.64 -2.65 -23.64
N PHE A 486 6.61 -1.94 -23.14
CA PHE A 486 6.74 -0.55 -22.72
C PHE A 486 7.41 -0.43 -21.35
N LEU A 487 7.16 -1.37 -20.42
CA LEU A 487 7.82 -1.36 -19.12
C LEU A 487 9.33 -1.58 -19.22
N LYS A 488 9.80 -2.38 -20.19
CA LYS A 488 11.24 -2.54 -20.49
C LYS A 488 11.94 -1.24 -20.89
N MET A 489 11.18 -0.22 -21.29
CA MET A 489 11.76 1.09 -21.62
C MET A 489 12.19 1.86 -20.37
N ILE A 490 11.70 1.49 -19.18
CA ILE A 490 11.99 2.17 -17.92
C ILE A 490 13.41 1.78 -17.46
N PRO A 491 14.28 2.77 -17.19
CA PRO A 491 15.60 2.51 -16.64
C PRO A 491 15.53 2.03 -15.18
N THR A 492 16.38 1.06 -14.83
CA THR A 492 16.42 0.47 -13.47
C THR A 492 16.79 1.50 -12.41
N SER A 493 17.61 2.50 -12.75
CA SER A 493 17.98 3.62 -11.87
C SER A 493 16.80 4.44 -11.36
N VAL A 494 15.74 4.61 -12.18
CA VAL A 494 14.53 5.32 -11.78
C VAL A 494 13.72 4.48 -10.77
N LEU A 495 13.70 3.16 -10.92
CA LEU A 495 13.06 2.24 -9.98
C LEU A 495 13.75 2.28 -8.61
N TRP A 496 15.09 2.31 -8.57
CA TRP A 496 15.84 2.50 -7.32
C TRP A 496 15.52 3.85 -6.67
N GLY A 497 15.41 4.92 -7.48
CA GLY A 497 14.98 6.24 -7.00
C GLY A 497 13.57 6.21 -6.40
N TYR A 498 12.69 5.38 -6.96
CA TYR A 498 11.36 5.15 -6.42
C TYR A 498 11.34 4.40 -5.08
N PHE A 499 12.21 3.40 -4.89
CA PHE A 499 12.36 2.77 -3.57
C PHE A 499 12.80 3.76 -2.50
N ALA A 500 13.76 4.62 -2.82
CA ALA A 500 14.19 5.69 -1.92
C ALA A 500 13.05 6.67 -1.61
N PHE A 501 12.25 7.02 -2.63
CA PHE A 501 11.08 7.86 -2.45
C PHE A 501 10.06 7.22 -1.50
N MET A 502 9.69 5.95 -1.72
CA MET A 502 8.75 5.22 -0.86
C MET A 502 9.27 5.07 0.58
N ALA A 503 10.57 4.81 0.75
CA ALA A 503 11.19 4.73 2.06
C ALA A 503 11.01 6.04 2.83
N ILE A 504 11.30 7.18 2.20
CA ILE A 504 11.12 8.51 2.80
C ILE A 504 9.63 8.82 3.01
N GLU A 505 8.75 8.37 2.12
CA GLU A 505 7.32 8.67 2.22
C GLU A 505 6.64 7.99 3.41
N ASN A 506 7.15 6.83 3.83
CA ASN A 506 6.64 6.08 4.98
C ASN A 506 7.08 6.63 6.35
N LEU A 507 8.02 7.59 6.40
CA LEU A 507 8.53 8.16 7.65
C LEU A 507 7.57 9.17 8.32
N PRO A 508 6.98 10.15 7.59
CA PRO A 508 6.04 11.10 8.19
C PRO A 508 4.75 10.42 8.67
N GLY A 509 4.33 10.72 9.90
CA GLY A 509 3.17 10.08 10.55
C GLY A 509 3.50 8.83 11.35
N ASN A 510 4.75 8.38 11.35
CA ASN A 510 5.25 7.39 12.29
C ASN A 510 5.71 8.10 13.58
N GLN A 511 4.97 7.96 14.68
CA GLN A 511 5.31 8.67 15.91
C GLN A 511 6.67 8.23 16.47
N PHE A 512 7.07 6.98 16.28
CA PHE A 512 8.39 6.51 16.69
C PHE A 512 9.51 7.24 15.95
N TRP A 513 9.37 7.44 14.63
CA TRP A 513 10.31 8.24 13.84
C TRP A 513 10.35 9.71 14.30
N GLU A 514 9.19 10.32 14.52
CA GLU A 514 9.09 11.69 15.05
C GLU A 514 9.75 11.80 16.43
N ARG A 515 9.55 10.82 17.32
CA ARG A 515 10.22 10.72 18.62
C ARG A 515 11.73 10.56 18.50
N MET A 516 12.23 9.77 17.56
CA MET A 516 13.67 9.68 17.28
C MET A 516 14.23 11.04 16.84
N LEU A 517 13.55 11.76 15.93
CA LEU A 517 13.96 13.11 15.54
C LEU A 517 13.97 14.08 16.73
N PHE A 518 13.04 13.95 17.68
CA PHE A 518 13.04 14.75 18.91
C PHE A 518 14.26 14.50 19.79
N ILE A 519 14.78 13.27 19.86
CA ILE A 519 16.01 12.94 20.60
C ILE A 519 17.19 13.72 20.02
N PHE A 520 17.30 13.76 18.69
CA PHE A 520 18.36 14.47 17.97
C PHE A 520 18.12 15.99 17.84
N THR A 521 16.95 16.50 18.26
CA THR A 521 16.65 17.93 18.24
C THR A 521 17.20 18.63 19.50
N ALA A 522 17.88 19.76 19.30
CA ALA A 522 18.42 20.59 20.38
C ALA A 522 17.33 21.03 21.37
N SER A 523 17.63 20.98 22.67
CA SER A 523 16.68 21.28 23.76
C SER A 523 15.98 22.64 23.62
N SER A 524 16.68 23.66 23.12
CA SER A 524 16.12 25.02 22.92
C SER A 524 15.05 25.10 21.83
N LYS A 525 15.05 24.20 20.85
CA LYS A 525 14.08 24.20 19.74
C LYS A 525 12.87 23.28 19.97
N ARG A 526 12.88 22.48 21.03
CA ARG A 526 11.82 21.50 21.33
C ARG A 526 10.48 22.17 21.64
N TYR A 527 10.47 23.33 22.30
CA TYR A 527 9.22 24.03 22.65
C TYR A 527 8.44 24.48 21.40
N LYS A 528 9.13 24.97 20.36
CA LYS A 528 8.52 25.45 19.11
C LYS A 528 7.89 24.31 18.31
N TYR A 529 8.49 23.13 18.38
CA TYR A 529 7.98 21.92 17.73
C TYR A 529 6.80 21.32 18.51
N TRP A 530 6.82 21.38 19.85
CA TRP A 530 5.71 20.98 20.72
C TRP A 530 4.45 21.85 20.51
N LEU A 531 4.64 23.16 20.32
CA LEU A 531 3.54 24.09 20.05
C LEU A 531 2.83 23.81 18.71
N SER A 532 3.57 23.34 17.70
CA SER A 532 3.04 23.07 16.34
C SER A 532 2.24 21.75 16.23
N HIS A 533 2.39 20.82 17.17
CA HIS A 533 1.79 19.47 17.11
C HIS A 533 0.82 19.21 18.28
N HIS A 534 0.02 20.21 18.65
CA HIS A 534 -0.91 20.22 19.80
C HIS A 534 -1.95 19.06 19.89
N PHE A 535 -1.99 18.14 18.91
CA PHE A 535 -2.92 17.00 18.87
C PHE A 535 -2.40 15.70 19.52
N LEU A 536 -1.22 15.69 20.13
CA LEU A 536 -0.66 14.50 20.81
C LEU A 536 -0.34 14.80 22.29
N SER A 537 -1.37 14.93 23.13
CA SER A 537 -1.23 14.93 24.60
C SER A 537 -1.11 13.48 25.14
N PRO A 538 -0.91 13.22 26.45
CA PRO A 538 0.06 13.71 27.41
C PRO A 538 0.90 12.53 27.98
N PHE A 539 1.50 11.68 27.13
CA PHE A 539 2.26 10.48 27.56
C PHE A 539 3.78 10.68 27.64
N PHE A 540 4.26 11.92 27.56
CA PHE A 540 5.69 12.25 27.55
C PHE A 540 6.37 12.16 28.92
N PHE A 541 5.62 11.98 30.01
CA PHE A 541 6.16 12.19 31.36
C PHE A 541 6.89 10.99 31.98
N ASN A 542 6.70 9.75 31.49
CA ASN A 542 7.19 8.56 32.22
C ASN A 542 8.44 7.86 31.70
N PHE A 543 8.93 8.14 30.48
CA PHE A 543 10.13 7.43 29.98
C PHE A 543 11.46 8.15 30.25
N ARG A 544 11.43 9.48 30.50
CA ARG A 544 12.67 10.25 30.75
C ARG A 544 13.07 10.34 32.22
N LYS A 545 12.15 10.07 33.16
CA LYS A 545 12.50 10.03 34.60
C LYS A 545 13.35 8.81 34.97
N SER A 546 13.32 7.71 34.22
CA SER A 546 14.08 6.51 34.59
C SER A 546 15.55 6.49 34.12
N VAL A 547 15.98 7.43 33.27
CA VAL A 547 17.34 7.46 32.70
C VAL A 547 18.19 8.62 33.25
N VAL A 548 17.58 9.56 33.98
CA VAL A 548 18.30 10.68 34.63
C VAL A 548 18.37 10.50 36.16
N THR A 549 17.78 9.44 36.70
CA THR A 549 18.02 9.00 38.08
C THR A 549 18.48 7.55 38.10
N ARG A 550 19.73 7.34 37.70
CA ARG A 550 20.63 6.33 38.23
C ARG A 550 22.07 6.76 37.98
#